data_AF-A0A2W4NA88-F1
#
_entry.id   AF-A0A2W4NA88-F1
#
_cell.length_a   1.000
_cell.length_b   1.000
_cell.length_c   1.000
_cell.angle_alpha   90.00
_cell.angle_beta   90.00
_cell.angle_gamma   90.00
#
_symmetry.space_group_name_H-M   'P 1'
#
loop_
_entity.id
_entity.type
_entity.pdbx_description
1 polymer ?
#
loop_
_entity_poly.entity_id
_entity_poly.type
_entity_poly.pdbx_seq_one_letter_code
_entity_poly.pdbx_strand_id
1 'polypeptide(L)'
;MNQEGRVRRLFPGGNTPGGFHSFYDQIPFPQARRLFILKGGPGTGKSSLIRGIAQELVQRGYDVELHHCSADPQSVDGLWVPALGVAVVDGTAPHVIDPRHPGAVDEIVHLGEYWDGPGLARQREAILRLSAEYRFRYARAYDALAAARRIHDEWEAYHARALRTQPLTDLAADWVDALVPRRTGQPGRVRHLFASAITGEGPRHHLENLFDPLDRRYILAGPPGTGKATVVEKVVRAAAERGHTVEAFHCPLDPTRIEHAILPDLGIGLISSAWPHTYPPRPGDLLVETGAYLDPAVLSRYEPEIREARTAFRSSFDRAIRLLRGARVLHDELERCYIPHMDFARVEARGRQLLERILALAGSGGETAGATAGP
;
A
#
# COMPACT_ATOMS: atom_id res chain seq x y z
N MET A 1 -8.80 -19.89 25.47
CA MET A 1 -9.28 -19.00 24.39
C MET A 1 -8.15 -18.93 23.38
N ASN A 2 -8.33 -19.46 22.18
CA ASN A 2 -7.30 -19.29 21.14
C ASN A 2 -7.18 -17.78 20.85
N GLN A 3 -5.95 -17.29 20.78
CA GLN A 3 -5.67 -15.90 20.47
C GLN A 3 -6.08 -15.64 19.00
N GLU A 4 -6.89 -14.61 18.76
CA GLU A 4 -7.23 -14.19 17.41
C GLU A 4 -5.96 -13.73 16.66
N GLY A 5 -5.93 -13.96 15.36
CA GLY A 5 -4.80 -13.56 14.50
C GLY A 5 -4.70 -12.05 14.34
N ARG A 6 -3.51 -11.56 14.03
CA ARG A 6 -3.26 -10.14 13.79
C ARG A 6 -3.63 -9.74 12.36
N VAL A 7 -4.22 -8.56 12.22
CA VAL A 7 -4.53 -7.95 10.92
C VAL A 7 -3.57 -6.81 10.63
N ARG A 8 -2.79 -6.91 9.55
CA ARG A 8 -2.04 -5.81 8.96
C ARG A 8 -2.82 -5.19 7.82
N ARG A 9 -2.77 -3.87 7.66
CA ARG A 9 -3.48 -3.11 6.62
C ARG A 9 -2.50 -2.31 5.80
N LEU A 10 -2.50 -2.52 4.48
CA LEU A 10 -1.55 -1.91 3.55
C LEU A 10 -2.27 -1.47 2.28
N PHE A 11 -1.59 -0.70 1.44
CA PHE A 11 -2.06 -0.38 0.09
C PHE A 11 -1.11 -1.04 -0.93
N PRO A 12 -1.62 -1.91 -1.83
CA PRO A 12 -0.83 -2.52 -2.90
C PRO A 12 -0.76 -1.63 -4.15
N GLY A 13 -1.49 -0.51 -4.18
CA GLY A 13 -1.48 0.43 -5.30
C GLY A 13 -1.81 1.83 -4.82
N GLY A 14 -1.50 2.82 -5.67
CA GLY A 14 -1.67 4.23 -5.34
C GLY A 14 -2.14 5.05 -6.54
N ASN A 15 -2.93 6.10 -6.27
CA ASN A 15 -3.17 7.17 -7.22
C ASN A 15 -1.97 8.13 -7.16
N THR A 16 -1.21 8.24 -8.25
CA THR A 16 0.06 8.97 -8.27
C THR A 16 0.08 10.01 -9.40
N PRO A 17 1.05 10.95 -9.40
CA PRO A 17 1.27 11.86 -10.53
C PRO A 17 1.42 11.18 -11.90
N GLY A 18 1.98 9.97 -11.92
CA GLY A 18 2.18 9.18 -13.13
C GLY A 18 0.99 8.29 -13.51
N GLY A 19 -0.14 8.41 -12.80
CA GLY A 19 -1.28 7.51 -12.93
C GLY A 19 -1.34 6.47 -11.82
N PHE A 20 -2.03 5.37 -12.06
CA PHE A 20 -2.11 4.26 -11.12
C PHE A 20 -0.76 3.55 -11.03
N HIS A 21 -0.18 3.48 -9.84
CA HIS A 21 1.04 2.73 -9.56
C HIS A 21 0.68 1.44 -8.83
N SER A 22 1.25 0.31 -9.26
CA SER A 22 0.88 -1.03 -8.79
C SER A 22 2.06 -1.76 -8.18
N PHE A 23 1.86 -2.27 -6.98
CA PHE A 23 2.68 -3.25 -6.27
C PHE A 23 1.85 -4.51 -5.93
N TYR A 24 0.85 -4.85 -6.74
CA TYR A 24 0.02 -6.04 -6.47
C TYR A 24 0.81 -7.35 -6.58
N ASP A 25 1.88 -7.36 -7.37
CA ASP A 25 2.84 -8.47 -7.45
C ASP A 25 3.60 -8.68 -6.12
N GLN A 26 3.62 -7.67 -5.25
CA GLN A 26 4.24 -7.68 -3.92
C GLN A 26 3.26 -8.13 -2.81
N ILE A 27 1.99 -8.41 -3.15
CA ILE A 27 1.01 -8.95 -2.18
C ILE A 27 1.50 -10.31 -1.67
N PRO A 28 1.73 -11.34 -2.51
CA PRO A 28 2.44 -12.52 -2.06
C PRO A 28 3.92 -12.20 -1.87
N PHE A 29 4.46 -12.46 -0.69
CA PHE A 29 5.88 -12.27 -0.42
C PHE A 29 6.42 -13.34 0.54
N PRO A 30 7.59 -13.96 0.27
CA PRO A 30 8.40 -13.80 -0.93
C PRO A 30 7.80 -14.43 -2.19
N GLN A 31 6.89 -15.40 -2.03
CA GLN A 31 6.15 -16.06 -3.11
C GLN A 31 4.92 -16.76 -2.54
N ALA A 32 3.87 -16.90 -3.36
CA ALA A 32 2.70 -17.68 -3.01
C ALA A 32 2.95 -19.18 -3.20
N ARG A 33 2.46 -20.01 -2.28
CA ARG A 33 2.16 -21.42 -2.52
C ARG A 33 0.89 -21.56 -3.36
N ARG A 34 -0.10 -20.69 -3.13
CA ARG A 34 -1.34 -20.59 -3.93
C ARG A 34 -1.78 -19.13 -4.07
N LEU A 35 -2.16 -18.75 -5.28
CA LEU A 35 -2.68 -17.43 -5.62
C LEU A 35 -4.06 -17.57 -6.28
N PHE A 36 -5.09 -17.05 -5.64
CA PHE A 36 -6.43 -16.97 -6.19
C PHE A 36 -6.69 -15.57 -6.74
N ILE A 37 -6.95 -15.47 -8.03
CA ILE A 37 -7.18 -14.22 -8.74
C ILE A 37 -8.67 -14.10 -9.01
N LEU A 38 -9.34 -13.22 -8.27
CA LEU A 38 -10.76 -12.91 -8.46
C LEU A 38 -10.92 -12.04 -9.71
N LYS A 39 -11.70 -12.50 -10.67
CA LYS A 39 -12.07 -11.73 -11.87
C LYS A 39 -13.58 -11.49 -11.88
N GLY A 40 -13.99 -10.27 -12.18
CA GLY A 40 -15.40 -9.89 -12.26
C GLY A 40 -15.57 -8.37 -12.40
N GLY A 41 -16.76 -7.95 -12.86
CA GLY A 41 -17.10 -6.54 -13.01
C GLY A 41 -17.17 -5.76 -11.68
N PRO A 42 -17.46 -4.45 -11.72
CA PRO A 42 -17.77 -3.65 -10.53
C PRO A 42 -18.94 -4.25 -9.73
N GLY A 43 -18.94 -4.12 -8.39
CA GLY A 43 -20.05 -4.59 -7.56
C GLY A 43 -20.26 -6.12 -7.48
N THR A 44 -19.36 -6.95 -8.01
CA THR A 44 -19.51 -8.43 -7.98
C THR A 44 -19.22 -9.09 -6.62
N GLY A 45 -19.03 -8.31 -5.55
CA GLY A 45 -18.80 -8.85 -4.20
C GLY A 45 -17.37 -9.31 -3.90
N LYS A 46 -16.36 -8.97 -4.72
CA LYS A 46 -14.95 -9.36 -4.53
C LYS A 46 -14.41 -8.96 -3.15
N SER A 47 -14.54 -7.69 -2.82
CA SER A 47 -14.11 -7.10 -1.55
C SER A 47 -14.78 -7.77 -0.34
N SER A 48 -16.10 -8.00 -0.43
CA SER A 48 -16.87 -8.71 0.61
C SER A 48 -16.41 -10.16 0.79
N LEU A 49 -16.16 -10.88 -0.31
CA LEU A 49 -15.64 -12.24 -0.29
C LEU A 49 -14.26 -12.29 0.37
N ILE A 50 -13.33 -11.40 -0.01
CA ILE A 50 -12.00 -11.32 0.59
C ILE A 50 -12.08 -11.06 2.09
N ARG A 51 -12.94 -10.13 2.53
CA ARG A 51 -13.16 -9.84 3.95
C ARG A 51 -13.72 -11.02 4.72
N GLY A 52 -14.71 -11.71 4.17
CA GLY A 52 -15.31 -12.88 4.81
C GLY A 52 -14.28 -13.98 5.05
N ILE A 53 -13.42 -14.25 4.05
CA ILE A 53 -12.31 -15.20 4.19
C ILE A 53 -11.32 -14.75 5.26
N ALA A 54 -10.91 -13.48 5.23
CA ALA A 54 -9.95 -12.95 6.20
C ALA A 54 -10.48 -13.00 7.64
N GLN A 55 -11.76 -12.67 7.84
CA GLN A 55 -12.40 -12.70 9.15
C GLN A 55 -12.40 -14.11 9.75
N GLU A 56 -12.76 -15.12 8.95
CA GLU A 56 -12.74 -16.52 9.40
C GLU A 56 -11.32 -16.97 9.76
N LEU A 57 -10.32 -16.60 8.95
CA LEU A 57 -8.93 -16.96 9.20
C LEU A 57 -8.38 -16.31 10.47
N VAL A 58 -8.71 -15.03 10.71
CA VAL A 58 -8.34 -14.31 11.94
C VAL A 58 -8.97 -14.96 13.17
N GLN A 59 -10.24 -15.33 13.12
CA GLN A 59 -10.93 -16.05 14.21
C GLN A 59 -10.29 -17.41 14.51
N ARG A 60 -9.65 -18.01 13.52
CA ARG A 60 -8.88 -19.26 13.66
C ARG A 60 -7.42 -19.06 14.08
N GLY A 61 -6.99 -17.82 14.32
CA GLY A 61 -5.65 -17.50 14.80
C GLY A 61 -4.61 -17.26 13.71
N TYR A 62 -4.99 -17.13 12.44
CA TYR A 62 -4.04 -16.80 11.37
C TYR A 62 -3.80 -15.29 11.29
N ASP A 63 -2.53 -14.90 11.29
CA ASP A 63 -2.13 -13.55 10.90
C ASP A 63 -2.42 -13.33 9.41
N VAL A 64 -2.98 -12.16 9.09
CA VAL A 64 -3.37 -11.80 7.73
C VAL A 64 -2.95 -10.37 7.39
N GLU A 65 -2.72 -10.14 6.11
CA GLU A 65 -2.57 -8.80 5.55
C GLU A 65 -3.75 -8.49 4.63
N LEU A 66 -4.45 -7.39 4.92
CA LEU A 66 -5.50 -6.83 4.08
C LEU A 66 -4.93 -5.68 3.25
N HIS A 67 -5.05 -5.83 1.94
CA HIS A 67 -4.58 -4.86 0.97
C HIS A 67 -5.76 -4.02 0.47
N HIS A 68 -5.80 -2.76 0.90
CA HIS A 68 -6.90 -1.82 0.67
C HIS A 68 -6.81 -1.15 -0.70
N CYS A 69 -7.96 -0.84 -1.30
CA CYS A 69 -8.02 -0.14 -2.58
C CYS A 69 -7.69 1.36 -2.40
N SER A 70 -6.85 1.93 -3.26
CA SER A 70 -6.59 3.38 -3.24
C SER A 70 -7.75 4.21 -3.81
N ALA A 71 -8.63 3.59 -4.60
CA ALA A 71 -9.85 4.22 -5.13
C ALA A 71 -10.98 4.27 -4.08
N ASP A 72 -11.10 3.22 -3.26
CA ASP A 72 -12.02 3.13 -2.14
C ASP A 72 -11.30 2.51 -0.92
N PRO A 73 -10.88 3.31 0.08
CA PRO A 73 -10.24 2.81 1.29
C PRO A 73 -11.09 1.80 2.08
N GLN A 74 -12.41 1.85 1.89
CA GLN A 74 -13.36 0.90 2.46
C GLN A 74 -13.58 -0.31 1.57
N SER A 75 -12.74 -0.56 0.57
CA SER A 75 -12.65 -1.80 -0.20
C SER A 75 -11.31 -2.50 0.06
N VAL A 76 -11.29 -3.82 -0.02
CA VAL A 76 -10.08 -4.66 0.02
C VAL A 76 -9.94 -5.32 -1.33
N ASP A 77 -8.75 -5.18 -1.93
CA ASP A 77 -8.39 -5.78 -3.21
C ASP A 77 -7.46 -6.98 -3.04
N GLY A 78 -6.97 -7.26 -1.82
CA GLY A 78 -6.15 -8.43 -1.59
C GLY A 78 -6.09 -8.90 -0.15
N LEU A 79 -5.79 -10.19 0.00
CA LEU A 79 -5.51 -10.88 1.25
C LEU A 79 -4.23 -11.68 1.07
N TRP A 80 -3.29 -11.54 2.00
CA TRP A 80 -2.13 -12.41 2.13
C TRP A 80 -2.14 -13.10 3.48
N VAL A 81 -1.92 -14.42 3.47
CA VAL A 81 -1.89 -15.27 4.68
C VAL A 81 -0.51 -15.93 4.74
N PRO A 82 0.48 -15.29 5.41
CA PRO A 82 1.88 -15.75 5.38
C PRO A 82 2.05 -17.21 5.80
N ALA A 83 1.39 -17.62 6.89
CA ALA A 83 1.51 -18.98 7.45
C ALA A 83 1.03 -20.08 6.49
N LEU A 84 0.11 -19.76 5.58
CA LEU A 84 -0.41 -20.69 4.58
C LEU A 84 0.28 -20.54 3.21
N GLY A 85 1.02 -19.44 3.00
CA GLY A 85 1.53 -19.06 1.70
C GLY A 85 0.41 -18.80 0.69
N VAL A 86 -0.76 -18.31 1.13
CA VAL A 86 -1.94 -18.13 0.29
C VAL A 86 -2.22 -16.65 0.07
N ALA A 87 -2.43 -16.28 -1.18
CA ALA A 87 -2.93 -14.96 -1.57
C ALA A 87 -4.30 -15.08 -2.25
N VAL A 88 -5.20 -14.15 -1.95
CA VAL A 88 -6.43 -13.90 -2.73
C VAL A 88 -6.36 -12.46 -3.18
N VAL A 89 -6.41 -12.20 -4.49
CA VAL A 89 -6.31 -10.85 -5.05
C VAL A 89 -7.45 -10.58 -6.00
N ASP A 90 -7.98 -9.37 -6.01
CA ASP A 90 -8.73 -8.85 -7.13
C ASP A 90 -7.74 -8.68 -8.30
N GLY A 91 -8.13 -9.11 -9.50
CA GLY A 91 -7.33 -9.02 -10.72
C GLY A 91 -8.02 -8.24 -11.85
N THR A 92 -9.07 -7.48 -11.55
CA THR A 92 -9.79 -6.63 -12.51
C THR A 92 -9.03 -5.30 -12.76
N ALA A 93 -9.29 -4.59 -13.86
CA ALA A 93 -8.68 -3.27 -14.06
C ALA A 93 -9.03 -2.28 -12.92
N PRO A 94 -8.13 -1.36 -12.52
CA PRO A 94 -6.82 -1.07 -13.11
C PRO A 94 -5.68 -2.01 -12.67
N HIS A 95 -5.92 -2.88 -11.70
CA HIS A 95 -4.96 -3.83 -11.13
C HIS A 95 -4.98 -5.17 -11.87
N VAL A 96 -4.86 -5.15 -13.20
CA VAL A 96 -4.93 -6.36 -14.02
C VAL A 96 -3.80 -7.32 -13.64
N ILE A 97 -4.17 -8.47 -13.06
CA ILE A 97 -3.27 -9.57 -12.73
C ILE A 97 -3.73 -10.79 -13.51
N ASP A 98 -2.83 -11.35 -14.31
CA ASP A 98 -3.07 -12.61 -15.01
C ASP A 98 -2.18 -13.72 -14.41
N PRO A 99 -2.65 -14.98 -14.43
CA PRO A 99 -1.86 -16.12 -13.96
C PRO A 99 -0.49 -16.20 -14.65
N ARG A 100 0.58 -16.27 -13.86
CA ARG A 100 1.95 -16.54 -14.31
C ARG A 100 2.26 -18.04 -14.31
N HIS A 101 1.70 -18.78 -13.36
CA HIS A 101 1.86 -20.24 -13.22
C HIS A 101 0.49 -20.93 -13.07
N PRO A 102 -0.37 -20.91 -14.11
CA PRO A 102 -1.72 -21.46 -14.05
C PRO A 102 -1.73 -22.93 -13.59
N GLY A 103 -2.60 -23.27 -12.64
CA GLY A 103 -2.81 -24.64 -12.14
C GLY A 103 -1.72 -25.16 -11.19
N ALA A 104 -0.49 -24.62 -11.28
CA ALA A 104 0.59 -24.94 -10.35
C ALA A 104 0.52 -24.09 -9.07
N VAL A 105 0.34 -22.78 -9.23
CA VAL A 105 0.23 -21.79 -8.14
C VAL A 105 -1.03 -20.94 -8.30
N ASP A 106 -1.33 -20.53 -9.54
CA ASP A 106 -2.30 -19.49 -9.82
C ASP A 106 -3.62 -20.08 -10.31
N GLU A 107 -4.73 -19.53 -9.83
CA GLU A 107 -6.08 -19.90 -10.25
C GLU A 107 -6.97 -18.67 -10.42
N ILE A 108 -7.72 -18.61 -11.52
CA ILE A 108 -8.76 -17.61 -11.71
C ILE A 108 -10.06 -18.09 -11.04
N VAL A 109 -10.61 -17.24 -10.18
CA VAL A 109 -11.96 -17.38 -9.65
C VAL A 109 -12.84 -16.37 -10.37
N HIS A 110 -13.57 -16.83 -11.38
CA HIS A 110 -14.38 -15.98 -12.24
C HIS A 110 -15.77 -15.74 -11.66
N LEU A 111 -15.97 -14.59 -11.01
CA LEU A 111 -17.28 -14.20 -10.46
C LEU A 111 -18.25 -13.67 -11.53
N GLY A 112 -17.77 -13.40 -12.75
CA GLY A 112 -18.60 -13.00 -13.89
C GLY A 112 -19.53 -14.11 -14.40
N GLU A 113 -19.39 -15.36 -13.93
CA GLU A 113 -20.33 -16.44 -14.25
C GLU A 113 -21.68 -16.30 -13.56
N TYR A 114 -21.78 -15.42 -12.56
CA TYR A 114 -22.96 -15.26 -11.70
C TYR A 114 -23.80 -14.03 -12.04
N TRP A 115 -23.62 -13.43 -13.24
CA TRP A 115 -24.43 -12.30 -13.67
C TRP A 115 -25.60 -12.68 -14.60
N ASP A 116 -26.63 -11.85 -14.66
CA ASP A 116 -27.67 -11.84 -15.69
C ASP A 116 -27.18 -11.04 -16.90
N GLY A 117 -26.60 -11.73 -17.89
CA GLY A 117 -26.10 -11.13 -19.13
C GLY A 117 -27.15 -10.31 -19.89
N PRO A 118 -28.35 -10.85 -20.18
CA PRO A 118 -29.46 -10.08 -20.76
C PRO A 118 -29.85 -8.84 -19.93
N GLY A 119 -29.82 -8.93 -18.60
CA GLY A 119 -30.02 -7.80 -17.70
C GLY A 119 -29.01 -6.69 -17.88
N LEU A 120 -27.72 -7.03 -17.86
CA LEU A 120 -26.63 -6.09 -18.09
C LEU A 120 -26.63 -5.50 -19.50
N ALA A 121 -27.05 -6.27 -20.51
CA ALA A 121 -27.18 -5.78 -21.88
C ALA A 121 -28.17 -4.62 -21.99
N ARG A 122 -29.23 -4.61 -21.17
CA ARG A 122 -30.17 -3.48 -21.07
C ARG A 122 -29.56 -2.24 -20.40
N GLN A 123 -28.53 -2.42 -19.56
CA GLN A 123 -27.79 -1.34 -18.90
C GLN A 123 -26.59 -0.83 -19.73
N ARG A 124 -26.37 -1.37 -20.93
CA ARG A 124 -25.16 -1.15 -21.74
C ARG A 124 -24.80 0.32 -21.92
N GLU A 125 -25.75 1.16 -22.29
CA GLU A 125 -25.48 2.58 -22.55
C GLU A 125 -25.04 3.32 -21.28
N ALA A 126 -25.71 3.06 -20.16
CA ALA A 126 -25.35 3.61 -18.87
C ALA A 126 -23.94 3.17 -18.45
N ILE A 127 -23.65 1.86 -18.55
CA ILE A 127 -22.35 1.28 -18.21
C ILE A 127 -21.22 1.93 -19.04
N LEU A 128 -21.39 2.02 -20.37
CA LEU A 128 -20.37 2.60 -21.25
C LEU A 128 -20.14 4.08 -20.97
N ARG A 129 -21.22 4.85 -20.77
CA ARG A 129 -21.16 6.28 -20.44
C ARG A 129 -20.46 6.52 -19.11
N LEU A 130 -20.89 5.82 -18.05
CA LEU A 130 -20.30 5.93 -16.71
C LEU A 130 -18.83 5.53 -16.72
N SER A 131 -18.48 4.45 -17.43
CA SER A 131 -17.09 3.99 -17.56
C SER A 131 -16.21 5.02 -18.29
N ALA A 132 -16.73 5.70 -19.31
CA ALA A 132 -16.00 6.74 -20.03
C ALA A 132 -15.74 7.97 -19.17
N GLU A 133 -16.78 8.48 -18.49
CA GLU A 133 -16.67 9.62 -17.59
C GLU A 133 -15.77 9.31 -16.38
N TYR A 134 -15.88 8.09 -15.82
CA TYR A 134 -15.00 7.59 -14.76
C TYR A 134 -13.52 7.69 -15.17
N ARG A 135 -13.16 7.15 -16.36
CA ARG A 135 -11.79 7.21 -16.88
C ARG A 135 -11.31 8.64 -17.09
N PHE A 136 -12.19 9.50 -17.63
CA PHE A 136 -11.88 10.92 -17.83
C PHE A 136 -11.57 11.63 -16.51
N ARG A 137 -12.38 11.42 -15.46
CA ARG A 137 -12.15 12.03 -14.14
C ARG A 137 -10.85 11.56 -13.50
N TYR A 138 -10.51 10.27 -13.60
CA TYR A 138 -9.23 9.76 -13.13
C TYR A 138 -8.05 10.41 -13.86
N ALA A 139 -8.11 10.52 -15.19
CA ALA A 139 -7.06 11.20 -15.96
C ALA A 139 -6.85 12.64 -15.47
N ARG A 140 -7.94 13.41 -15.28
CA ARG A 140 -7.86 14.79 -14.73
C ARG A 140 -7.35 14.83 -13.29
N ALA A 141 -7.66 13.83 -12.48
CA ALA A 141 -7.13 13.72 -11.13
C ALA A 141 -5.60 13.52 -11.15
N TYR A 142 -5.10 12.66 -12.03
CA TYR A 142 -3.66 12.45 -12.21
C TYR A 142 -2.95 13.69 -12.74
N ASP A 143 -3.56 14.46 -13.65
CA ASP A 143 -2.99 15.75 -14.07
C ASP A 143 -2.88 16.74 -12.90
N ALA A 144 -3.87 16.76 -12.01
CA ALA A 144 -3.83 17.60 -10.80
C ALA A 144 -2.76 17.11 -9.82
N LEU A 145 -2.57 15.79 -9.66
CA LEU A 145 -1.47 15.23 -8.88
C LEU A 145 -0.10 15.56 -9.50
N ALA A 146 0.03 15.51 -10.82
CA ALA A 146 1.25 15.93 -11.52
C ALA A 146 1.57 17.40 -11.29
N ALA A 147 0.57 18.28 -11.36
CA ALA A 147 0.75 19.68 -11.00
C ALA A 147 1.13 19.86 -9.52
N ALA A 148 0.44 19.17 -8.61
CA ALA A 148 0.76 19.20 -7.18
C ALA A 148 2.20 18.72 -6.92
N ARG A 149 2.65 17.67 -7.60
CA ARG A 149 4.02 17.15 -7.48
C ARG A 149 5.06 18.19 -7.91
N ARG A 150 4.86 18.87 -9.03
CA ARG A 150 5.80 19.91 -9.50
C ARG A 150 5.93 21.07 -8.52
N ILE A 151 4.82 21.49 -7.92
CA ILE A 151 4.82 22.55 -6.89
C ILE A 151 5.46 22.03 -5.60
N HIS A 152 5.24 20.76 -5.25
CA HIS A 152 5.91 20.12 -4.12
C HIS A 152 7.43 20.06 -4.31
N ASP A 153 7.91 19.74 -5.52
CA ASP A 153 9.34 19.76 -5.83
C ASP A 153 9.95 21.17 -5.67
N GLU A 154 9.21 22.23 -6.04
CA GLU A 154 9.62 23.61 -5.77
C GLU A 154 9.71 23.89 -4.27
N TRP A 155 8.68 23.50 -3.50
CA TRP A 155 8.68 23.66 -2.05
C TRP A 155 9.85 22.91 -1.39
N GLU A 156 10.15 21.68 -1.84
CA GLU A 156 11.32 20.92 -1.41
C GLU A 156 12.63 21.62 -1.74
N ALA A 157 12.74 22.24 -2.92
CA ALA A 157 13.98 22.87 -3.39
C ALA A 157 14.43 24.01 -2.46
N TYR A 158 13.51 24.83 -1.93
CA TYR A 158 13.87 25.88 -0.97
C TYR A 158 14.43 25.30 0.35
N HIS A 159 13.85 24.22 0.86
CA HIS A 159 14.36 23.55 2.06
C HIS A 159 15.69 22.86 1.79
N ALA A 160 15.81 22.16 0.67
CA ALA A 160 17.06 21.52 0.24
C ALA A 160 18.19 22.54 0.06
N ARG A 161 17.89 23.75 -0.43
CA ARG A 161 18.86 24.85 -0.56
C ARG A 161 19.41 25.33 0.77
N ALA A 162 18.60 25.28 1.83
CA ALA A 162 18.97 25.62 3.20
C ALA A 162 19.53 24.44 3.99
N LEU A 163 19.49 23.22 3.44
CA LEU A 163 19.83 22.02 4.18
C LEU A 163 21.33 21.87 4.41
N ARG A 164 21.73 21.69 5.67
CA ARG A 164 23.08 21.25 6.05
C ARG A 164 23.13 19.73 5.89
N THR A 165 23.85 19.27 4.88
CA THR A 165 23.85 17.85 4.47
C THR A 165 24.73 16.95 5.34
N GLN A 166 25.76 17.49 5.99
CA GLN A 166 26.68 16.71 6.81
C GLN A 166 25.98 16.06 8.03
N PRO A 167 25.22 16.80 8.88
CA PRO A 167 24.50 16.19 10.01
C PRO A 167 23.55 15.04 9.62
N LEU A 168 22.89 15.13 8.46
CA LEU A 168 22.03 14.04 7.96
C LEU A 168 22.83 12.82 7.48
N THR A 169 24.00 13.06 6.91
CA THR A 169 24.89 11.98 6.48
C THR A 169 25.42 11.23 7.68
N ASP A 170 25.81 11.95 8.73
CA ASP A 170 26.25 11.38 10.00
C ASP A 170 25.12 10.62 10.68
N LEU A 171 23.92 11.22 10.77
CA LEU A 171 22.73 10.56 11.31
C LEU A 171 22.42 9.23 10.60
N ALA A 172 22.46 9.21 9.27
CA ALA A 172 22.20 8.00 8.51
C ALA A 172 23.28 6.93 8.74
N ALA A 173 24.55 7.33 8.86
CA ALA A 173 25.64 6.40 9.18
C ALA A 173 25.48 5.81 10.58
N ASP A 174 25.20 6.66 11.57
CA ASP A 174 24.95 6.26 12.96
C ASP A 174 23.77 5.27 13.05
N TRP A 175 22.67 5.55 12.34
CA TRP A 175 21.54 4.63 12.29
C TRP A 175 21.88 3.32 11.60
N VAL A 176 22.61 3.36 10.49
CA VAL A 176 23.04 2.13 9.82
C VAL A 176 23.88 1.26 10.77
N ASP A 177 24.82 1.84 11.48
CA ASP A 177 25.72 1.08 12.36
C ASP A 177 25.05 0.64 13.66
N ALA A 178 24.15 1.44 14.23
CA ALA A 178 23.42 1.10 15.45
C ALA A 178 22.27 0.10 15.19
N LEU A 179 21.58 0.21 14.06
CA LEU A 179 20.32 -0.48 13.82
C LEU A 179 20.46 -1.75 13.00
N VAL A 180 21.44 -1.83 12.10
CA VAL A 180 21.51 -2.87 11.09
C VAL A 180 22.74 -3.75 11.30
N PRO A 181 22.68 -4.82 12.09
CA PRO A 181 23.83 -5.72 12.27
C PRO A 181 24.24 -6.35 10.94
N ARG A 182 25.51 -6.73 10.78
CA ARG A 182 25.95 -7.48 9.60
C ARG A 182 25.57 -8.95 9.75
N ARG A 183 24.90 -9.52 8.75
CA ARG A 183 24.76 -10.98 8.62
C ARG A 183 25.70 -11.51 7.54
N THR A 184 26.24 -12.70 7.78
CA THR A 184 26.96 -13.48 6.78
C THR A 184 25.95 -14.28 5.95
N GLY A 185 26.04 -14.20 4.62
CA GLY A 185 25.18 -15.00 3.74
C GLY A 185 24.69 -14.23 2.52
N GLN A 186 23.49 -14.59 2.07
CA GLN A 186 22.85 -14.00 0.89
C GLN A 186 22.32 -12.58 1.18
N PRO A 187 22.23 -11.72 0.15
CA PRO A 187 21.54 -10.44 0.27
C PRO A 187 20.11 -10.59 0.79
N GLY A 188 19.67 -9.57 1.52
CA GLY A 188 18.31 -9.47 2.02
C GLY A 188 17.30 -9.25 0.90
N ARG A 189 16.01 -9.24 1.25
CA ARG A 189 14.92 -8.99 0.30
C ARG A 189 14.22 -7.68 0.65
N VAL A 190 13.89 -6.89 -0.36
CA VAL A 190 13.08 -5.68 -0.20
C VAL A 190 11.70 -5.93 -0.81
N ARG A 191 10.66 -5.83 0.00
CA ARG A 191 9.26 -5.83 -0.42
C ARG A 191 8.80 -4.40 -0.57
N HIS A 192 8.15 -4.07 -1.70
CA HIS A 192 7.71 -2.71 -1.99
C HIS A 192 6.20 -2.58 -1.91
N LEU A 193 5.68 -1.65 -1.10
CA LEU A 193 4.26 -1.40 -0.93
C LEU A 193 4.01 0.09 -0.64
N PHE A 194 2.77 0.45 -0.36
CA PHE A 194 2.41 1.74 0.21
C PHE A 194 1.82 1.56 1.63
N ALA A 195 2.25 2.40 2.57
CA ALA A 195 1.62 2.52 3.90
C ALA A 195 0.51 3.60 3.91
N SER A 196 0.48 4.45 2.88
CA SER A 196 -0.45 5.56 2.70
C SER A 196 -0.98 5.59 1.26
N ALA A 197 -2.12 6.24 1.03
CA ALA A 197 -2.72 6.39 -0.29
C ALA A 197 -3.40 7.76 -0.43
N ILE A 198 -3.37 8.31 -1.65
CA ILE A 198 -4.15 9.49 -2.02
C ILE A 198 -5.50 9.02 -2.55
N THR A 199 -6.59 9.35 -1.86
CA THR A 199 -7.93 8.82 -2.16
C THR A 199 -8.96 9.93 -2.35
N GLY A 200 -10.16 9.61 -2.85
CA GLY A 200 -11.27 10.57 -2.95
C GLY A 200 -11.81 11.07 -1.61
N GLU A 201 -11.51 10.38 -0.51
CA GLU A 201 -11.79 10.83 0.86
C GLU A 201 -10.69 11.73 1.43
N GLY A 202 -9.63 11.98 0.65
CA GLY A 202 -8.39 12.59 1.11
C GLY A 202 -7.28 11.57 1.32
N PRO A 203 -6.14 11.99 1.86
CA PRO A 203 -5.06 11.08 2.19
C PRO A 203 -5.48 10.12 3.30
N ARG A 204 -5.09 8.85 3.17
CA ARG A 204 -5.31 7.78 4.15
C ARG A 204 -4.01 7.04 4.42
N HIS A 205 -3.82 6.54 5.62
CA HIS A 205 -2.66 5.72 5.98
C HIS A 205 -3.00 4.67 7.04
N HIS A 206 -2.11 3.70 7.18
CA HIS A 206 -2.18 2.63 8.17
C HIS A 206 -0.94 2.58 9.07
N LEU A 207 -0.26 3.73 9.25
CA LEU A 207 0.99 3.80 10.01
C LEU A 207 0.86 3.21 11.43
N GLU A 208 -0.18 3.54 12.18
CA GLU A 208 -0.42 3.02 13.52
C GLU A 208 -0.55 1.49 13.49
N ASN A 209 -1.37 0.95 12.59
CA ASN A 209 -1.53 -0.50 12.46
C ASN A 209 -0.21 -1.24 12.10
N LEU A 210 0.66 -0.60 11.32
CA LEU A 210 1.92 -1.15 10.85
C LEU A 210 3.04 -1.02 11.89
N PHE A 211 3.19 0.15 12.51
CA PHE A 211 4.35 0.53 13.31
C PHE A 211 4.14 0.40 14.82
N ASP A 212 2.91 0.50 15.32
CA ASP A 212 2.63 0.40 16.77
C ASP A 212 3.14 -0.89 17.41
N PRO A 213 3.03 -2.06 16.74
CA PRO A 213 3.45 -3.30 17.38
C PRO A 213 4.95 -3.60 17.23
N LEU A 214 5.74 -2.66 16.69
CA LEU A 214 7.19 -2.79 16.62
C LEU A 214 7.82 -2.37 17.95
N ASP A 215 8.98 -2.96 18.26
CA ASP A 215 9.69 -2.69 19.52
C ASP A 215 10.35 -1.31 19.52
N ARG A 216 10.86 -0.88 18.36
CA ARG A 216 11.63 0.36 18.21
C ARG A 216 11.16 1.14 16.98
N ARG A 217 10.79 2.40 17.18
CA ARG A 217 10.37 3.32 16.10
C ARG A 217 11.29 4.53 16.05
N TYR A 218 11.78 4.82 14.86
CA TYR A 218 12.65 5.96 14.54
C TYR A 218 11.87 6.90 13.63
N ILE A 219 11.54 8.08 14.15
CA ILE A 219 10.63 9.02 13.51
C ILE A 219 11.44 10.22 13.04
N LEU A 220 11.40 10.49 11.74
CA LEU A 220 11.95 11.69 11.12
C LEU A 220 10.81 12.68 10.90
N ALA A 221 10.78 13.78 11.64
CA ALA A 221 9.79 14.84 11.49
C ALA A 221 10.42 16.08 10.85
N GLY A 222 9.65 16.79 10.01
CA GLY A 222 10.10 18.05 9.41
C GLY A 222 9.51 18.31 8.03
N PRO A 223 9.68 19.53 7.49
CA PRO A 223 9.13 19.92 6.19
C PRO A 223 9.68 19.08 5.03
N PRO A 224 9.04 19.13 3.84
CA PRO A 224 9.60 18.55 2.62
C PRO A 224 11.02 19.08 2.35
N GLY A 225 11.88 18.27 1.71
CA GLY A 225 13.24 18.68 1.37
C GLY A 225 14.27 18.66 2.51
N THR A 226 13.92 18.16 3.71
CA THR A 226 14.85 18.02 4.84
C THR A 226 15.65 16.72 4.87
N GLY A 227 15.72 15.98 3.76
CA GLY A 227 16.53 14.77 3.62
C GLY A 227 16.01 13.51 4.32
N LYS A 228 14.76 13.49 4.79
CA LYS A 228 14.13 12.31 5.44
C LYS A 228 14.23 11.04 4.59
N ALA A 229 13.80 11.11 3.33
CA ALA A 229 13.83 9.98 2.40
C ALA A 229 15.27 9.46 2.22
N THR A 230 16.26 10.35 2.14
CA THR A 230 17.68 9.97 2.01
C THR A 230 18.18 9.15 3.20
N VAL A 231 17.79 9.51 4.42
CA VAL A 231 18.15 8.75 5.63
C VAL A 231 17.49 7.36 5.58
N VAL A 232 16.19 7.30 5.27
CA VAL A 232 15.45 6.03 5.17
C VAL A 232 16.06 5.13 4.10
N GLU A 233 16.31 5.64 2.89
CA GLU A 233 16.90 4.89 1.76
C GLU A 233 18.28 4.35 2.10
N LYS A 234 19.13 5.10 2.81
CA LYS A 234 20.44 4.63 3.26
C LYS A 234 20.31 3.44 4.22
N VAL A 235 19.37 3.50 5.18
CA VAL A 235 19.15 2.40 6.12
C VAL A 235 18.55 1.18 5.42
N VAL A 236 17.56 1.37 4.53
CA VAL A 236 16.96 0.29 3.74
C VAL A 236 18.00 -0.42 2.87
N ARG A 237 18.82 0.36 2.16
CA ARG A 237 19.90 -0.18 1.32
C ARG A 237 20.90 -0.98 2.16
N ALA A 238 21.37 -0.41 3.26
CA ALA A 238 22.30 -1.09 4.15
C ALA A 238 21.69 -2.38 4.74
N ALA A 239 20.41 -2.38 5.10
CA ALA A 239 19.71 -3.56 5.59
C ALA A 239 19.64 -4.67 4.56
N ALA A 240 19.27 -4.34 3.32
CA ALA A 240 19.28 -5.30 2.22
C ALA A 240 20.69 -5.85 1.95
N GLU A 241 21.71 -4.98 1.88
CA GLU A 241 23.12 -5.37 1.69
C GLU A 241 23.67 -6.22 2.85
N ARG A 242 23.16 -6.01 4.07
CA ARG A 242 23.56 -6.76 5.28
C ARG A 242 22.70 -8.01 5.53
N GLY A 243 21.85 -8.42 4.58
CA GLY A 243 21.11 -9.70 4.66
C GLY A 243 19.76 -9.63 5.39
N HIS A 244 19.19 -8.44 5.58
CA HIS A 244 17.90 -8.26 6.26
C HIS A 244 16.74 -8.13 5.28
N THR A 245 15.58 -8.63 5.69
CA THR A 245 14.33 -8.37 4.96
C THR A 245 13.85 -6.97 5.31
N VAL A 246 13.45 -6.20 4.30
CA VAL A 246 12.90 -4.87 4.47
C VAL A 246 11.55 -4.79 3.79
N GLU A 247 10.58 -4.20 4.46
CA GLU A 247 9.36 -3.71 3.83
C GLU A 247 9.54 -2.21 3.60
N ALA A 248 9.68 -1.80 2.35
CA ALA A 248 9.83 -0.42 1.93
C ALA A 248 8.49 0.14 1.49
N PHE A 249 8.05 1.22 2.15
CA PHE A 249 6.81 1.91 1.86
C PHE A 249 7.09 3.19 1.10
N HIS A 250 6.55 3.29 -0.12
CA HIS A 250 6.80 4.42 -1.01
C HIS A 250 5.85 5.59 -0.75
N CYS A 251 6.29 6.79 -1.16
CA CYS A 251 5.44 7.98 -1.14
C CYS A 251 4.42 7.92 -2.29
N PRO A 252 3.10 8.09 -2.07
CA PRO A 252 2.13 8.12 -3.17
C PRO A 252 2.31 9.32 -4.14
N LEU A 253 2.89 10.42 -3.67
CA LEU A 253 3.21 11.59 -4.51
C LEU A 253 4.54 11.41 -5.28
N ASP A 254 5.42 10.52 -4.80
CA ASP A 254 6.63 10.09 -5.49
C ASP A 254 6.88 8.59 -5.29
N PRO A 255 6.32 7.71 -6.14
CA PRO A 255 6.42 6.26 -5.97
C PRO A 255 7.84 5.70 -6.10
N THR A 256 8.82 6.55 -6.47
CA THR A 256 10.23 6.16 -6.55
C THR A 256 10.98 6.37 -5.24
N ARG A 257 10.41 7.16 -4.31
CA ARG A 257 11.02 7.50 -3.02
C ARG A 257 10.44 6.65 -1.90
N ILE A 258 11.34 6.03 -1.13
CA ILE A 258 10.98 5.30 0.08
C ILE A 258 10.72 6.32 1.19
N GLU A 259 9.52 6.26 1.77
CA GLU A 259 9.02 7.19 2.77
C GLU A 259 9.07 6.58 4.18
N HIS A 260 8.74 5.29 4.29
CA HIS A 260 8.83 4.53 5.53
C HIS A 260 9.47 3.17 5.27
N ALA A 261 9.97 2.53 6.33
CA ALA A 261 10.49 1.18 6.23
C ALA A 261 10.26 0.38 7.51
N ILE A 262 10.03 -0.92 7.38
CA ILE A 262 10.04 -1.87 8.49
C ILE A 262 11.15 -2.90 8.22
N LEU A 263 11.95 -3.19 9.24
CA LEU A 263 12.93 -4.28 9.26
C LEU A 263 12.36 -5.34 10.21
N PRO A 264 11.51 -6.28 9.71
CA PRO A 264 10.65 -7.09 10.57
C PRO A 264 11.43 -7.97 11.53
N ASP A 265 12.54 -8.54 11.06
CA ASP A 265 13.42 -9.42 11.81
C ASP A 265 14.26 -8.70 12.88
N LEU A 266 14.24 -7.37 12.90
CA LEU A 266 14.88 -6.54 13.92
C LEU A 266 13.87 -5.84 14.84
N GLY A 267 12.56 -5.93 14.55
CA GLY A 267 11.53 -5.20 15.27
C GLY A 267 11.65 -3.67 15.14
N ILE A 268 12.23 -3.18 14.03
CA ILE A 268 12.51 -1.75 13.81
C ILE A 268 11.59 -1.16 12.75
N GLY A 269 11.04 0.02 13.03
CA GLY A 269 10.33 0.86 12.07
C GLY A 269 10.99 2.23 11.88
N LEU A 270 11.12 2.66 10.62
CA LEU A 270 11.53 4.01 10.22
C LEU A 270 10.32 4.74 9.65
N ILE A 271 10.01 5.93 10.18
CA ILE A 271 8.80 6.67 9.85
C ILE A 271 9.16 8.10 9.46
N SER A 272 8.93 8.50 8.21
CA SER A 272 8.85 9.91 7.85
C SER A 272 7.49 10.47 8.29
N SER A 273 7.47 11.38 9.27
CA SER A 273 6.24 11.97 9.81
C SER A 273 6.09 13.40 9.31
N ALA A 274 5.18 13.60 8.36
CA ALA A 274 4.78 14.91 7.86
C ALA A 274 3.35 14.82 7.31
N TRP A 275 2.64 15.94 7.22
CA TRP A 275 1.38 15.97 6.48
C TRP A 275 1.65 15.51 5.03
N PRO A 276 0.86 14.58 4.46
CA PRO A 276 -0.45 14.13 4.95
C PRO A 276 -0.50 12.83 5.78
N HIS A 277 0.63 12.24 6.14
CA HIS A 277 0.72 10.96 6.86
C HIS A 277 1.54 11.12 8.16
N THR A 278 0.96 11.81 9.14
CA THR A 278 1.62 12.04 10.44
C THR A 278 1.51 10.83 11.34
N TYR A 279 2.60 10.50 12.03
CA TYR A 279 2.62 9.49 13.09
C TYR A 279 2.88 10.17 14.45
N PRO A 280 1.98 10.01 15.44
CA PRO A 280 2.17 10.55 16.78
C PRO A 280 3.22 9.72 17.54
N PRO A 281 4.35 10.32 18.00
CA PRO A 281 5.36 9.61 18.77
C PRO A 281 4.82 9.02 20.07
N ARG A 282 5.36 7.88 20.48
CA ARG A 282 5.03 7.15 21.71
C ARG A 282 6.23 7.08 22.66
N PRO A 283 6.01 6.76 23.95
CA PRO A 283 7.11 6.50 24.87
C PRO A 283 8.05 5.41 24.32
N GLY A 284 9.35 5.71 24.30
CA GLY A 284 10.38 4.82 23.75
C GLY A 284 10.71 5.06 22.27
N ASP A 285 9.95 5.90 21.57
CA ASP A 285 10.26 6.26 20.18
C ASP A 285 11.41 7.27 20.12
N LEU A 286 12.27 7.14 19.11
CA LEU A 286 13.33 8.10 18.82
C LEU A 286 12.84 9.10 17.77
N LEU A 287 12.62 10.34 18.17
CA LEU A 287 12.19 11.43 17.29
C LEU A 287 13.38 12.31 16.89
N VAL A 288 13.55 12.52 15.59
CA VAL A 288 14.52 13.46 15.01
C VAL A 288 13.78 14.54 14.23
N GLU A 289 13.88 15.78 14.71
CA GLU A 289 13.37 16.97 14.04
C GLU A 289 14.37 17.44 12.97
N THR A 290 14.19 16.94 11.75
CA THR A 290 15.05 17.25 10.61
C THR A 290 15.04 18.72 10.19
N GLY A 291 14.04 19.49 10.61
CA GLY A 291 14.03 20.95 10.46
C GLY A 291 15.20 21.64 11.17
N ALA A 292 15.76 21.03 12.22
CA ALA A 292 16.92 21.55 12.94
C ALA A 292 18.21 21.55 12.08
N TYR A 293 18.23 20.82 10.97
CA TYR A 293 19.37 20.77 10.04
C TYR A 293 19.30 21.83 8.94
N LEU A 294 18.28 22.69 8.94
CA LEU A 294 18.17 23.81 8.01
C LEU A 294 18.97 25.02 8.51
N ASP A 295 19.60 25.74 7.60
CA ASP A 295 20.20 27.04 7.87
C ASP A 295 19.12 28.13 7.94
N PRO A 296 18.86 28.71 9.13
CA PRO A 296 17.78 29.69 9.29
C PRO A 296 18.01 30.97 8.48
N ALA A 297 19.26 31.36 8.24
CA ALA A 297 19.61 32.58 7.50
C ALA A 297 19.43 32.41 5.99
N VAL A 298 19.50 31.17 5.49
CA VAL A 298 19.13 30.84 4.10
C VAL A 298 17.61 30.71 3.99
N LEU A 299 16.96 30.00 4.91
CA LEU A 299 15.54 29.73 4.88
C LEU A 299 14.68 31.00 4.93
N SER A 300 15.06 31.96 5.79
CA SER A 300 14.31 33.22 5.95
C SER A 300 14.24 34.06 4.67
N ARG A 301 15.15 33.86 3.72
CA ARG A 301 15.16 34.55 2.42
C ARG A 301 14.07 34.06 1.48
N TYR A 302 13.55 32.86 1.71
CA TYR A 302 12.58 32.17 0.85
C TYR A 302 11.23 31.94 1.53
N GLU A 303 11.01 32.51 2.72
CA GLU A 303 9.77 32.32 3.48
C GLU A 303 8.50 32.73 2.69
N PRO A 304 8.49 33.84 1.92
CA PRO A 304 7.36 34.17 1.04
C PRO A 304 7.07 33.08 0.00
N GLU A 305 8.09 32.63 -0.72
CA GLU A 305 8.00 31.63 -1.78
C GLU A 305 7.60 30.26 -1.24
N ILE A 306 8.15 29.86 -0.08
CA ILE A 306 7.75 28.64 0.62
C ILE A 306 6.26 28.67 0.98
N ARG A 307 5.77 29.80 1.49
CA ARG A 307 4.36 29.96 1.86
C ARG A 307 3.45 29.89 0.63
N GLU A 308 3.87 30.51 -0.48
CA GLU A 308 3.18 30.47 -1.75
C GLU A 308 3.12 29.05 -2.32
N ALA A 309 4.27 28.39 -2.44
CA ALA A 309 4.38 27.01 -2.92
C ALA A 309 3.54 26.05 -2.06
N ARG A 310 3.57 26.17 -0.72
CA ARG A 310 2.73 25.37 0.18
C ARG A 310 1.23 25.57 -0.09
N THR A 311 0.81 26.82 -0.32
CA THR A 311 -0.59 27.16 -0.57
C THR A 311 -1.03 26.65 -1.94
N ALA A 312 -0.21 26.84 -2.97
CA ALA A 312 -0.46 26.33 -4.32
C ALA A 312 -0.50 24.80 -4.37
N PHE A 313 0.42 24.14 -3.65
CA PHE A 313 0.45 22.68 -3.50
C PHE A 313 -0.87 22.17 -2.91
N ARG A 314 -1.30 22.74 -1.77
CA ARG A 314 -2.58 22.37 -1.13
C ARG A 314 -3.76 22.53 -2.08
N SER A 315 -3.83 23.67 -2.79
CA SER A 315 -4.90 23.92 -3.77
C SER A 315 -4.95 22.87 -4.89
N SER A 316 -3.78 22.53 -5.45
CA SER A 316 -3.66 21.52 -6.51
C SER A 316 -3.99 20.10 -6.00
N PHE A 317 -3.49 19.75 -4.82
CA PHE A 317 -3.75 18.47 -4.17
C PHE A 317 -5.24 18.30 -3.81
N ASP A 318 -5.87 19.33 -3.27
CA ASP A 318 -7.31 19.31 -2.97
C ASP A 318 -8.16 19.20 -4.24
N ARG A 319 -7.72 19.81 -5.36
CA ARG A 319 -8.35 19.61 -6.66
C ARG A 319 -8.28 18.15 -7.10
N ALA A 320 -7.12 17.50 -6.94
CA ALA A 320 -6.99 16.08 -7.25
C ALA A 320 -7.94 15.22 -6.38
N ILE A 321 -8.01 15.47 -5.08
CA ILE A 321 -8.94 14.77 -4.17
C ILE A 321 -10.39 14.95 -4.62
N ARG A 322 -10.82 16.17 -4.98
CA ARG A 322 -12.19 16.42 -5.48
C ARG A 322 -12.48 15.63 -6.76
N LEU A 323 -11.52 15.53 -7.67
CA LEU A 323 -11.66 14.76 -8.90
C LEU A 323 -11.73 13.25 -8.63
N LEU A 324 -10.89 12.72 -7.74
CA LEU A 324 -10.94 11.32 -7.28
C LEU A 324 -12.27 11.01 -6.61
N ARG A 325 -12.77 11.91 -5.76
CA ARG A 325 -14.10 11.78 -5.13
C ARG A 325 -15.20 11.71 -6.18
N GLY A 326 -15.14 12.61 -7.17
CA GLY A 326 -16.07 12.60 -8.29
C GLY A 326 -16.00 11.32 -9.11
N ALA A 327 -14.82 10.72 -9.27
CA ALA A 327 -14.66 9.43 -9.94
C ALA A 327 -15.21 8.26 -9.12
N ARG A 328 -15.06 8.30 -7.79
CA ARG A 328 -15.68 7.32 -6.88
C ARG A 328 -17.21 7.34 -6.97
N VAL A 329 -17.84 8.51 -6.96
CA VAL A 329 -19.32 8.61 -7.11
C VAL A 329 -19.79 7.92 -8.40
N LEU A 330 -19.07 8.08 -9.50
CA LEU A 330 -19.39 7.40 -10.76
C LEU A 330 -19.12 5.90 -10.70
N HIS A 331 -18.12 5.46 -9.93
CA HIS A 331 -17.87 4.05 -9.68
C HIS A 331 -19.05 3.44 -8.91
N ASP A 332 -19.52 4.10 -7.85
CA ASP A 332 -20.69 3.64 -7.08
C ASP A 332 -21.96 3.56 -7.97
N GLU A 333 -22.15 4.54 -8.86
CA GLU A 333 -23.22 4.50 -9.88
C GLU A 333 -23.04 3.33 -10.86
N LEU A 334 -21.81 3.06 -11.29
CA LEU A 334 -21.49 1.94 -12.16
C LEU A 334 -21.81 0.62 -11.44
N GLU A 335 -21.43 0.46 -10.17
CA GLU A 335 -21.77 -0.74 -9.38
C GLU A 335 -23.28 -0.96 -9.28
N ARG A 336 -24.08 0.11 -9.12
CA ARG A 336 -25.55 0.00 -9.10
C ARG A 336 -26.14 -0.54 -10.42
N CYS A 337 -25.44 -0.39 -11.54
CA CYS A 337 -25.83 -1.04 -12.79
C CYS A 337 -25.56 -2.56 -12.78
N TYR A 338 -24.61 -3.05 -11.98
CA TYR A 338 -24.25 -4.47 -11.93
C TYR A 338 -24.95 -5.23 -10.79
N ILE A 339 -25.03 -4.64 -9.59
CA ILE A 339 -25.52 -5.30 -8.37
C ILE A 339 -26.88 -6.00 -8.55
N PRO A 340 -27.93 -5.38 -9.16
CA PRO A 340 -29.23 -6.03 -9.32
C PRO A 340 -29.21 -7.25 -10.24
N HIS A 341 -28.15 -7.41 -11.03
CA HIS A 341 -27.97 -8.47 -12.00
C HIS A 341 -26.96 -9.52 -11.51
N MET A 342 -26.61 -9.54 -10.22
CA MET A 342 -25.71 -10.53 -9.63
C MET A 342 -26.48 -11.56 -8.79
N ASP A 343 -26.18 -12.85 -8.98
CA ASP A 343 -26.60 -13.92 -8.07
C ASP A 343 -25.62 -14.00 -6.88
N PHE A 344 -25.86 -13.17 -5.86
CA PHE A 344 -25.01 -13.11 -4.67
C PHE A 344 -25.03 -14.40 -3.85
N ALA A 345 -26.11 -15.18 -3.90
CA ALA A 345 -26.16 -16.47 -3.21
C ALA A 345 -25.13 -17.45 -3.79
N ARG A 346 -24.95 -17.46 -5.12
CA ARG A 346 -23.89 -18.23 -5.78
C ARG A 346 -22.50 -17.67 -5.51
N VAL A 347 -22.34 -16.35 -5.48
CA VAL A 347 -21.05 -15.71 -5.11
C VAL A 347 -20.63 -16.11 -3.69
N GLU A 348 -21.55 -16.06 -2.73
CA GLU A 348 -21.29 -16.48 -1.35
C GLU A 348 -20.96 -17.97 -1.25
N ALA A 349 -21.70 -18.83 -1.97
CA ALA A 349 -21.39 -20.25 -2.04
C ALA A 349 -19.98 -20.51 -2.60
N ARG A 350 -19.58 -19.76 -3.64
CA ARG A 350 -18.23 -19.82 -4.20
C ARG A 350 -17.18 -19.33 -3.19
N GLY A 351 -17.48 -18.29 -2.41
CA GLY A 351 -16.64 -17.81 -1.32
C GLY A 351 -16.41 -18.87 -0.24
N ARG A 352 -17.45 -19.60 0.18
CA ARG A 352 -17.34 -20.72 1.13
C ARG A 352 -16.46 -21.86 0.59
N GLN A 353 -16.66 -22.24 -0.67
CA GLN A 353 -15.81 -23.25 -1.33
C GLN A 353 -14.34 -22.80 -1.37
N LEU A 354 -14.08 -21.53 -1.67
CA LEU A 354 -12.72 -21.00 -1.69
C LEU A 354 -12.08 -21.06 -0.29
N LEU A 355 -12.82 -20.66 0.75
CA LEU A 355 -12.38 -20.73 2.14
C LEU A 355 -12.04 -22.17 2.56
N GLU A 356 -12.91 -23.14 2.28
CA GLU A 356 -12.67 -24.56 2.57
C GLU A 356 -11.36 -25.05 1.94
N ARG A 357 -11.10 -24.66 0.68
CA ARG A 357 -9.86 -25.00 -0.02
C ARG A 357 -8.63 -24.34 0.60
N ILE A 358 -8.74 -23.09 1.04
CA ILE A 358 -7.66 -22.40 1.76
C ILE A 358 -7.37 -23.13 3.07
N LEU A 359 -8.39 -23.50 3.83
CA LEU A 359 -8.26 -24.22 5.11
C LEU A 359 -7.68 -25.63 4.92
N ALA A 360 -8.00 -26.32 3.83
CA ALA A 360 -7.40 -27.62 3.51
C ALA A 360 -5.87 -27.54 3.29
N LEU A 361 -5.35 -26.37 2.90
CA LEU A 361 -3.89 -26.17 2.78
C LEU A 361 -3.21 -26.13 4.16
N ALA A 362 -3.92 -25.73 5.21
CA ALA A 362 -3.39 -25.75 6.58
C ALA A 362 -3.14 -27.18 7.06
N GLY A 363 -4.03 -28.12 6.75
CA GLY A 363 -3.91 -29.52 7.16
C GLY A 363 -2.83 -30.32 6.42
N SER A 364 -2.44 -29.88 5.21
CA SER A 364 -1.40 -30.53 4.40
C SER A 364 0.01 -29.95 4.61
N GLY A 365 0.16 -28.93 5.46
CA GLY A 365 1.44 -28.29 5.78
C GLY A 365 2.21 -28.90 6.95
N GLY A 366 1.62 -29.86 7.67
CA GLY A 366 2.22 -30.47 8.87
C GLY A 366 3.35 -31.48 8.61
N GLU A 367 3.53 -31.96 7.38
CA GLU A 367 4.46 -33.07 7.08
C GLU A 367 5.79 -32.66 6.41
N THR A 368 6.02 -31.38 6.12
CA THR A 368 7.22 -30.95 5.37
C THR A 368 8.20 -30.05 6.13
N ALA A 369 7.97 -29.77 7.43
CA ALA A 369 8.92 -29.01 8.24
C ALA A 369 10.05 -29.87 8.87
N GLY A 370 10.14 -31.16 8.54
CA GLY A 370 11.06 -32.09 9.17
C GLY A 370 11.74 -33.06 8.20
N ALA A 371 12.42 -32.58 7.15
CA ALA A 371 13.38 -33.40 6.42
C ALA A 371 14.35 -32.55 5.57
N THR A 372 15.57 -32.36 6.13
CA THR A 372 16.88 -32.25 5.42
C THR A 372 17.10 -31.08 4.45
N ALA A 373 18.27 -30.43 4.39
CA ALA A 373 19.62 -30.97 4.52
C ALA A 373 20.65 -29.88 4.91
N GLY A 374 21.59 -30.23 5.80
CA GLY A 374 22.99 -29.83 5.63
C GLY A 374 23.76 -30.95 4.91
N PRO A 375 25.08 -30.85 4.71
CA PRO A 375 25.98 -29.72 4.98
C PRO A 375 26.16 -28.76 3.79
#